data_AF-V5GES0-F1
#
_entry.id   AF-V5GES0-F1
#
_cell.length_a   1.000
_cell.length_b   1.000
_cell.length_c   1.000
_cell.angle_alpha   90.00
_cell.angle_beta   90.00
_cell.angle_gamma   90.00
#
_symmetry.space_group_name_H-M   'P 1'
#
loop_
_entity.id
_entity.type
_entity.pdbx_description
1 polymer ?
#
loop_
_entity_poly.entity_id
_entity_poly.type
_entity_poly.pdbx_seq_one_letter_code
_entity_poly.pdbx_strand_id
1 'polypeptide(L)'
;MFLAAMIHPGGGRNDIPHRLKRQFCIFNCTLPSTTSMDLIFSQIGCGYFCIERFNQEVVDFLPKLVPLTRHIWQNTKKKMLPTPAKFHYVFNLRDLSRIWQGILTVQNLECQTKTSLLKLWQHECARVIADRFIEDMDRIWFMENIRKQAEEE
;
A
#
# COMPACT_ATOMS: atom_id res chain seq x y z
N MET A 1 -26.98 -17.34 11.72
CA MET A 1 -25.54 -17.62 11.53
C MET A 1 -24.77 -16.36 11.92
N PHE A 2 -23.87 -16.44 12.91
CA PHE A 2 -23.05 -15.29 13.32
C PHE A 2 -21.63 -15.43 12.77
N LEU A 3 -21.10 -14.34 12.22
CA LEU A 3 -19.71 -14.21 11.79
C LEU A 3 -19.06 -13.10 12.60
N ALA A 4 -17.85 -13.34 13.10
CA ALA A 4 -17.08 -12.37 13.88
C ALA A 4 -15.60 -12.44 13.48
N ALA A 5 -14.87 -11.35 13.68
CA ALA A 5 -13.43 -11.27 13.44
C ALA A 5 -12.74 -10.58 14.62
N MET A 6 -11.51 -10.99 14.92
CA MET A 6 -10.65 -10.35 15.92
C MET A 6 -9.22 -10.27 15.41
N ILE A 7 -8.44 -9.34 15.98
CA ILE A 7 -7.00 -9.28 15.74
C ILE A 7 -6.30 -10.32 16.62
N HIS A 8 -5.12 -10.78 16.20
CA HIS A 8 -4.29 -11.69 16.99
C HIS A 8 -4.11 -11.19 18.44
N PRO A 9 -4.39 -12.05 19.45
CA PRO A 9 -4.17 -11.71 20.84
C PRO A 9 -2.66 -11.57 21.14
N GLY A 10 -2.30 -10.71 22.08
CA GLY A 10 -0.91 -10.39 22.41
C GLY A 10 -0.47 -8.98 22.01
N GLY A 11 0.75 -8.59 22.38
CA GLY A 11 1.27 -7.24 22.10
C GLY A 11 0.41 -6.10 22.68
N GLY A 12 -0.22 -6.33 23.85
CA GLY A 12 -1.17 -5.40 24.48
C GLY A 12 -2.63 -5.56 24.05
N ARG A 13 -2.95 -6.51 23.15
CA ARG A 13 -4.33 -6.81 22.75
C ARG A 13 -4.95 -7.89 23.63
N ASN A 14 -6.18 -7.65 24.05
CA ASN A 14 -6.96 -8.58 24.88
C ASN A 14 -7.35 -9.84 24.09
N ASP A 15 -7.34 -10.96 24.80
CA ASP A 15 -7.87 -12.22 24.29
C ASP A 15 -9.34 -12.41 24.72
N ILE A 16 -10.08 -13.24 23.97
CA ILE A 16 -11.48 -13.55 24.27
C ILE A 16 -11.61 -14.78 25.19
N PRO A 17 -12.63 -14.85 26.06
CA PRO A 17 -12.80 -15.98 26.97
C PRO A 17 -12.95 -17.33 26.25
N HIS A 18 -12.37 -18.40 26.80
CA HIS A 18 -12.45 -19.76 26.22
C HIS A 18 -13.88 -20.26 26.00
N ARG A 19 -14.83 -19.86 26.87
CA ARG A 19 -16.25 -20.21 26.73
C ARG A 19 -16.86 -19.67 25.43
N LEU A 20 -16.45 -18.47 25.02
CA LEU A 20 -16.89 -17.86 23.76
C LEU A 20 -16.19 -18.53 22.59
N LYS A 21 -14.87 -18.78 22.69
CA LYS A 21 -14.09 -19.48 21.63
C LYS A 21 -14.71 -20.81 21.21
N ARG A 22 -15.24 -21.60 22.16
CA ARG A 22 -15.89 -22.89 21.89
C ARG A 22 -17.12 -22.78 20.95
N GLN A 23 -17.76 -21.62 20.89
CA GLN A 23 -18.95 -21.40 20.06
C GLN A 23 -18.61 -21.03 18.61
N PHE A 24 -17.32 -20.80 18.29
CA PHE A 24 -16.87 -20.37 16.98
C PHE A 24 -15.83 -21.33 16.40
N CYS A 25 -15.83 -21.50 15.08
CA CYS A 25 -14.69 -22.04 14.36
C CYS A 25 -13.68 -20.91 14.15
N ILE A 26 -12.46 -21.07 14.68
CA ILE A 26 -11.42 -20.03 14.64
C ILE A 26 -10.43 -20.35 13.52
N PHE A 27 -10.26 -19.42 12.60
CA PHE A 27 -9.30 -19.50 11.51
C PHE A 27 -8.31 -18.35 11.57
N ASN A 28 -7.05 -18.61 11.26
CA ASN A 28 -6.05 -17.56 11.13
C ASN A 28 -6.05 -17.00 9.71
N CYS A 29 -6.22 -15.68 9.59
CA CYS A 29 -6.08 -14.96 8.33
C CYS A 29 -4.67 -14.36 8.25
N THR A 30 -3.79 -15.01 7.50
CA THR A 30 -2.43 -14.53 7.25
C THR A 30 -2.42 -13.46 6.16
N LEU A 31 -1.35 -12.66 6.14
CA LEU A 31 -1.15 -11.71 5.04
C LEU A 31 -1.04 -12.46 3.69
N PRO A 32 -1.59 -11.90 2.60
CA PRO A 32 -1.43 -12.45 1.26
C PRO A 32 0.03 -12.51 0.84
N SER A 33 0.35 -13.45 -0.05
CA SER A 33 1.68 -13.55 -0.66
C SER A 33 2.01 -12.32 -1.51
N THR A 34 3.29 -12.08 -1.78
CA THR A 34 3.73 -10.97 -2.66
C THR A 34 3.13 -11.08 -4.05
N THR A 35 3.11 -12.28 -4.61
CA THR A 35 2.48 -12.57 -5.91
C THR A 35 0.98 -12.26 -5.90
N SER A 36 0.28 -12.64 -4.82
CA SER A 36 -1.15 -12.34 -4.69
C SER A 36 -1.39 -10.83 -4.55
N MET A 37 -0.55 -10.10 -3.81
CA MET A 37 -0.65 -8.64 -3.71
C MET A 37 -0.47 -7.97 -5.06
N ASP A 38 0.56 -8.36 -5.81
CA ASP A 38 0.83 -7.80 -7.14
C ASP A 38 -0.31 -8.11 -8.10
N LEU A 39 -0.85 -9.33 -8.07
CA LEU A 39 -1.97 -9.71 -8.90
C LEU A 39 -3.22 -8.88 -8.58
N ILE A 40 -3.57 -8.72 -7.29
CA ILE A 40 -4.74 -7.93 -6.89
C ILE A 40 -4.63 -6.48 -7.38
N PHE A 41 -3.51 -5.81 -7.11
CA PHE A 41 -3.33 -4.41 -7.49
C PHE A 41 -3.12 -4.23 -8.99
N SER A 42 -2.52 -5.20 -9.68
CA SER A 42 -2.44 -5.21 -11.14
C SER A 42 -3.83 -5.31 -11.77
N GLN A 43 -4.70 -6.20 -11.29
CA GLN A 43 -6.06 -6.30 -11.82
C GLN A 43 -6.88 -5.01 -11.59
N ILE A 44 -6.74 -4.41 -10.41
CA ILE A 44 -7.40 -3.13 -10.10
C ILE A 44 -6.88 -2.01 -11.01
N GLY A 45 -5.55 -1.90 -11.14
CA GLY A 45 -4.90 -0.88 -11.95
C GLY A 45 -5.24 -1.04 -13.44
N CYS A 46 -4.94 -2.19 -14.03
CA CYS A 46 -5.17 -2.45 -15.46
C CYS A 46 -6.65 -2.42 -15.82
N GLY A 47 -7.55 -2.76 -14.89
CA GLY A 47 -8.99 -2.63 -15.09
C GLY A 47 -9.46 -1.17 -15.22
N TYR A 48 -8.79 -0.22 -14.55
CA TYR A 48 -9.12 1.19 -14.64
C TYR A 48 -8.38 1.90 -15.78
N PHE A 49 -7.07 1.64 -15.91
CA PHE A 49 -6.23 2.16 -16.97
C PHE A 49 -6.29 1.25 -18.19
N CYS A 50 -7.38 1.36 -18.96
CA CYS A 50 -7.55 0.67 -20.23
C CYS A 50 -7.31 1.61 -21.42
N ILE A 51 -7.03 1.03 -22.59
CA ILE A 51 -6.76 1.76 -23.84
C ILE A 51 -7.95 2.64 -24.27
N GLU A 52 -9.17 2.25 -23.89
CA GLU A 52 -10.39 3.03 -24.15
C GLU A 52 -10.44 4.34 -23.33
N ARG A 53 -9.72 4.38 -22.20
CA ARG A 53 -9.74 5.51 -21.25
C ARG A 53 -8.45 6.30 -21.23
N PHE A 54 -7.30 5.70 -21.52
CA PHE A 54 -6.00 6.31 -21.39
C PHE A 54 -5.08 5.97 -22.57
N ASN A 55 -4.05 6.79 -22.76
CA ASN A 55 -3.04 6.59 -23.80
C ASN A 55 -2.26 5.28 -23.59
N GLN A 56 -1.88 4.64 -24.71
CA GLN A 56 -1.13 3.38 -24.70
C GLN A 56 0.14 3.45 -23.85
N GLU A 57 0.88 4.57 -23.91
CA GLU A 57 2.10 4.75 -23.10
C GLU A 57 1.84 4.64 -21.60
N VAL A 58 0.69 5.12 -21.12
CA VAL A 58 0.30 5.08 -19.70
C VAL A 58 -0.12 3.66 -19.32
N VAL A 59 -0.92 3.01 -20.18
CA VAL A 59 -1.41 1.65 -19.98
C VAL A 59 -0.26 0.65 -19.92
N ASP A 60 0.73 0.77 -20.81
CA ASP A 60 1.90 -0.13 -20.86
C ASP A 60 2.86 0.11 -19.68
N PHE A 61 2.88 1.32 -19.13
CA PHE A 61 3.75 1.66 -18.01
C PHE A 61 3.18 1.22 -16.65
N LEU A 62 1.85 1.19 -16.52
CA LEU A 62 1.17 0.92 -15.24
C LEU A 62 1.59 -0.41 -14.56
N PRO A 63 1.77 -1.55 -15.27
CA PRO A 63 2.15 -2.80 -14.63
C PRO A 63 3.48 -2.73 -13.87
N LYS A 64 4.39 -1.83 -14.27
CA LYS A 64 5.66 -1.59 -13.57
C LYS A 64 5.48 -0.86 -12.23
N LEU A 65 4.46 -0.01 -12.11
CA LEU A 65 4.21 0.72 -10.85
C LEU A 65 3.73 -0.19 -9.71
N VAL A 66 3.11 -1.33 -10.02
CA VAL A 66 2.59 -2.28 -9.02
C VAL A 66 3.70 -2.87 -8.15
N PRO A 67 4.71 -3.59 -8.70
CA PRO A 67 5.82 -4.11 -7.90
C PRO A 67 6.61 -2.97 -7.25
N LEU A 68 6.86 -1.87 -7.96
CA LEU A 68 7.55 -0.70 -7.43
C LEU A 68 6.90 -0.15 -6.15
N THR A 69 5.57 0.03 -6.16
CA THR A 69 4.81 0.48 -4.98
C THR A 69 4.91 -0.51 -3.82
N ARG A 70 4.84 -1.81 -4.11
CA ARG A 70 5.00 -2.88 -3.11
C ARG A 70 6.40 -2.82 -2.49
N HIS A 71 7.45 -2.68 -3.29
CA HIS A 71 8.84 -2.62 -2.83
C HIS A 71 9.08 -1.44 -1.89
N ILE A 72 8.60 -0.26 -2.25
CA ILE A 72 8.68 0.94 -1.41
C ILE A 72 7.97 0.72 -0.09
N TRP A 73 6.73 0.23 -0.11
CA TRP A 73 5.96 -0.04 1.10
C TRP A 73 6.65 -1.08 2.01
N GLN A 74 7.21 -2.15 1.45
CA GLN A 74 7.94 -3.16 2.22
C GLN A 74 9.22 -2.59 2.85
N ASN A 75 9.97 -1.78 2.11
CA ASN A 75 11.19 -1.15 2.62
C ASN A 75 10.87 -0.15 3.73
N THR A 76 9.83 0.68 3.56
CA THR A 76 9.37 1.58 4.62
C THR A 76 8.95 0.80 5.86
N LYS A 77 8.14 -0.26 5.70
CA LYS A 77 7.70 -1.09 6.83
C LYS A 77 8.86 -1.73 7.59
N LYS A 78 9.94 -2.13 6.90
CA LYS A 78 11.14 -2.70 7.53
C LYS A 78 11.99 -1.65 8.26
N LYS A 79 12.14 -0.45 7.68
CA LYS A 79 13.00 0.62 8.21
C LYS A 79 12.32 1.40 9.34
N MET A 80 11.04 1.72 9.17
CA MET A 80 10.27 2.61 10.03
C MET A 80 9.41 1.81 11.01
N LEU A 81 10.06 1.24 12.02
CA LEU A 81 9.39 0.48 13.06
C LEU A 81 8.77 1.40 14.12
N PRO A 82 7.64 0.99 14.74
CA PRO A 82 7.04 1.75 15.82
C PRO A 82 7.94 1.72 17.05
N THR A 83 8.35 2.91 17.52
CA THR A 83 9.05 3.11 18.79
C THR A 83 8.15 3.88 19.76
N PRO A 84 8.45 3.95 21.07
CA PRO A 84 7.65 4.76 21.99
C PRO A 84 7.51 6.23 21.56
N ALA A 85 8.53 6.81 20.92
CA ALA A 85 8.49 8.16 20.36
C ALA A 85 7.74 8.25 19.01
N LYS A 86 7.65 7.15 18.25
CA LYS A 86 7.05 7.06 16.91
C LYS A 86 6.01 5.93 16.85
N PHE A 87 5.09 5.87 17.82
CA PHE A 87 4.17 4.73 17.98
C PHE A 87 3.15 4.60 16.84
N HIS A 88 2.87 5.70 16.12
CA HIS A 88 1.95 5.76 14.98
C HIS A 88 2.59 5.29 13.66
N TYR A 89 3.87 4.93 13.64
CA TYR A 89 4.56 4.37 12.48
C TYR A 89 4.17 2.89 12.27
N VAL A 90 2.88 2.67 12.01
CA VAL A 90 2.30 1.35 11.77
C VAL A 90 1.84 1.28 10.32
N PHE A 91 2.56 0.50 9.52
CA PHE A 91 2.28 0.32 8.09
C PHE A 91 1.62 -1.04 7.81
N ASN A 92 0.50 -1.02 7.10
CA ASN A 92 -0.30 -2.20 6.77
C ASN A 92 -0.82 -2.14 5.31
N LEU A 93 -1.53 -3.18 4.85
CA LEU A 93 -2.01 -3.26 3.47
C LEU A 93 -3.06 -2.20 3.09
N ARG A 94 -3.68 -1.54 4.07
CA ARG A 94 -4.58 -0.41 3.82
C ARG A 94 -3.82 0.76 3.19
N ASP A 95 -2.54 0.90 3.50
CA ASP A 95 -1.71 1.96 2.92
C ASP A 95 -1.59 1.79 1.39
N LEU A 96 -1.29 0.57 0.94
CA LEU A 96 -1.28 0.24 -0.50
C LEU A 96 -2.65 0.50 -1.14
N SER A 97 -3.73 0.11 -0.46
CA SER A 97 -5.09 0.34 -0.96
C SER A 97 -5.41 1.83 -1.10
N ARG A 98 -4.96 2.67 -0.17
CA ARG A 98 -5.16 4.14 -0.21
C ARG A 98 -4.35 4.80 -1.33
N ILE A 99 -3.10 4.36 -1.53
CA ILE A 99 -2.26 4.86 -2.64
C ILE A 99 -2.96 4.57 -3.97
N TRP A 100 -3.36 3.31 -4.18
CA TRP A 100 -4.08 2.93 -5.40
C TRP A 100 -5.42 3.65 -5.53
N GLN A 101 -6.20 3.76 -4.44
CA GLN A 101 -7.44 4.51 -4.46
C GLN A 101 -7.22 5.97 -4.92
N GLY A 102 -6.17 6.64 -4.43
CA GLY A 102 -5.78 7.98 -4.87
C GLY A 102 -5.48 8.04 -6.37
N ILE A 103 -4.63 7.14 -6.85
CA ILE A 103 -4.24 7.05 -8.26
C ILE A 103 -5.47 6.82 -9.17
N LEU A 104 -6.41 5.98 -8.74
CA LEU A 104 -7.61 5.64 -9.51
C LEU A 104 -8.64 6.77 -9.61
N THR A 105 -8.47 7.89 -8.92
CA THR A 105 -9.37 9.05 -9.04
C THR A 105 -9.06 9.94 -10.25
N VAL A 106 -7.89 9.78 -10.87
CA VAL A 106 -7.43 10.64 -11.95
C VAL A 106 -8.26 10.46 -13.21
N GLN A 107 -8.53 11.56 -13.91
CA GLN A 107 -9.22 11.54 -15.20
C GLN A 107 -8.22 11.53 -16.36
N ASN A 108 -8.65 11.06 -17.53
CA ASN A 108 -7.80 10.97 -18.73
C ASN A 108 -7.16 12.32 -19.10
N LEU A 109 -7.89 13.42 -18.98
CA LEU A 109 -7.41 14.76 -19.31
C LEU A 109 -6.20 15.19 -18.47
N GLU A 110 -6.07 14.66 -17.25
CA GLU A 110 -5.03 15.02 -16.29
C GLU A 110 -3.78 14.14 -16.42
N CYS A 111 -3.93 12.92 -16.95
CA CYS A 111 -2.86 11.91 -17.01
C CYS A 111 -2.66 11.37 -18.44
N GLN A 112 -2.07 12.20 -19.29
CA GLN A 112 -1.84 11.86 -20.70
C GLN A 112 -0.45 11.24 -20.96
N THR A 113 0.51 11.44 -20.07
CA THR A 113 1.91 11.01 -20.25
C THR A 113 2.37 10.15 -19.08
N LYS A 114 3.38 9.30 -19.32
CA LYS A 114 4.03 8.52 -18.25
C LYS A 114 4.60 9.41 -17.13
N THR A 115 5.05 10.62 -17.45
CA THR A 115 5.65 11.53 -16.47
C THR A 115 4.59 12.12 -15.54
N SER A 116 3.40 12.41 -16.06
CA SER A 116 2.25 12.80 -15.22
C SER A 116 1.83 11.65 -14.31
N LEU A 117 1.78 10.41 -14.81
CA LEU A 117 1.47 9.23 -14.00
C LEU A 117 2.49 9.01 -12.88
N LEU A 118 3.80 9.12 -13.17
CA LEU A 118 4.86 8.99 -12.18
C LEU A 118 4.79 10.07 -11.10
N LYS A 119 4.51 11.32 -11.49
CA LYS A 119 4.34 12.43 -10.53
C LYS A 119 3.12 12.20 -9.64
N LEU A 120 2.00 11.76 -10.21
CA LEU A 120 0.80 11.40 -9.45
C LEU A 120 1.11 10.28 -8.44
N TRP A 121 1.75 9.21 -8.91
CA TRP A 121 2.14 8.09 -8.07
C TRP A 121 3.06 8.51 -6.92
N GLN A 122 4.08 9.32 -7.21
CA GLN A 122 4.97 9.85 -6.18
C GLN A 122 4.21 10.71 -5.16
N HIS A 123 3.29 11.56 -5.64
CA HIS A 123 2.45 12.38 -4.78
C HIS A 123 1.59 11.51 -3.85
N GLU A 124 0.89 10.52 -4.38
CA GLU A 124 0.05 9.63 -3.55
C GLU A 124 0.85 8.82 -2.54
N CYS A 125 2.05 8.34 -2.93
CA CYS A 125 2.96 7.69 -1.99
C CYS A 125 3.38 8.63 -0.85
N ALA A 126 3.73 9.88 -1.15
CA ALA A 126 4.09 10.88 -0.15
C ALA A 126 2.90 11.20 0.78
N ARG A 127 1.70 11.41 0.23
CA ARG A 127 0.49 11.71 1.02
C ARG A 127 0.10 10.59 1.98
N VAL A 128 0.19 9.34 1.55
CA VAL A 128 -0.23 8.20 2.38
C VAL A 128 0.85 7.80 3.40
N ILE A 129 2.13 7.93 3.04
CA ILE A 129 3.24 7.46 3.86
C ILE A 129 3.99 8.62 4.51
N ALA A 130 4.55 9.53 3.71
CA ALA A 130 5.47 10.56 4.19
C ALA A 130 4.81 11.60 5.11
N ASP A 131 3.52 11.90 4.93
CA ASP A 131 2.77 12.81 5.79
C ASP A 131 2.66 12.30 7.25
N ARG A 132 2.90 11.00 7.51
CA ARG A 132 2.95 10.46 8.88
C ARG A 132 4.29 10.70 9.59
N PHE A 133 5.33 11.07 8.86
CA PHE A 133 6.65 11.24 9.44
C PHE A 133 6.75 12.55 10.24
N ILE A 134 7.40 12.45 11.39
CA ILE A 134 7.66 13.60 12.28
C ILE A 134 8.98 14.28 11.89
N GLU A 135 10.03 13.48 11.66
CA GLU A 135 11.37 13.98 11.38
C GLU A 135 11.57 14.22 9.88
N ASP A 136 12.21 15.33 9.52
CA ASP A 136 12.53 15.62 8.12
C ASP A 136 13.53 14.62 7.54
N MET A 137 14.40 14.03 8.37
CA MET A 137 15.31 12.96 7.94
C MET A 137 14.56 11.72 7.44
N ASP A 138 13.42 11.37 8.06
CA ASP A 138 12.59 10.25 7.62
C ASP A 138 11.96 10.56 6.25
N ARG A 139 11.54 11.82 6.03
CA ARG A 139 10.99 12.29 4.74
C ARG A 139 12.05 12.30 3.64
N ILE A 140 13.25 12.81 3.93
CA ILE A 140 14.38 12.83 2.98
C ILE A 140 14.74 11.39 2.58
N TRP A 141 14.90 10.50 3.57
CA TRP A 141 15.17 9.09 3.31
C TRP A 141 14.09 8.45 2.43
N PHE A 142 12.82 8.74 2.69
CA PHE A 142 11.72 8.18 1.91
C PHE A 142 11.73 8.67 0.46
N MET A 143 11.95 9.96 0.23
CA MET A 143 12.04 10.53 -1.11
C MET A 143 13.25 10.00 -1.89
N GLU A 144 14.40 9.82 -1.23
CA GLU A 144 15.55 9.16 -1.82
C GLU A 144 15.28 7.69 -2.13
N ASN A 145 14.60 6.97 -1.25
CA ASN A 145 14.22 5.58 -1.46
C ASN A 145 13.26 5.43 -2.64
N ILE A 146 12.29 6.34 -2.82
CA ILE A 146 11.44 6.38 -4.01
C ILE A 146 12.29 6.54 -5.28
N ARG A 147 13.22 7.50 -5.30
CA ARG A 147 14.07 7.75 -6.47
C ARG A 147 14.94 6.55 -6.82
N LYS A 148 15.61 5.97 -5.83
CA LYS A 148 16.47 4.78 -6.01
C LYS A 148 15.69 3.60 -6.58
N GLN A 149 14.51 3.30 -6.01
CA GLN A 149 13.69 2.20 -6.51
C GLN A 149 13.14 2.47 -7.92
N ALA A 150 12.85 3.74 -8.26
CA ALA A 150 12.39 4.11 -9.59
C ALA A 150 13.50 4.07 -10.66
N GLU A 151 14.78 4.10 -10.27
CA GLU A 151 15.93 3.93 -11.18
C GLU A 151 16.30 2.45 -11.40
N GLU A 152 15.90 1.57 -10.48
CA GLU A 152 16.20 0.13 -10.51
C GLU A 152 15.21 -0.69 -11.39
N GLU A 153 14.05 -0.14 -11.78
CA GLU A 153 13.00 -0.78 -12.62
C GLU A 153 12.76 -0.08 -13.97
#